data_AF-A0A7Y5KC54-F1
#
_entry.id   AF-A0A7Y5KC54-F1
#
_cell.length_a   1.000
_cell.length_b   1.000
_cell.length_c   1.000
_cell.angle_alpha   90.00
_cell.angle_beta   90.00
_cell.angle_gamma   90.00
#
_symmetry.space_group_name_H-M   'P 1'
#
loop_
_entity.id
_entity.type
_entity.pdbx_description
1 polymer ?
#
loop_
_entity_poly.entity_id
_entity_poly.type
_entity_poly.pdbx_seq_one_letter_code
_entity_poly.pdbx_strand_id
1 'polypeptide(L)'
;MEAIESLNSPDRLVADIDRLIDEMMKVRQRAAALAAAPPRDQVFESIRESEGFGIWADREDLQGLSSRDWLNQLRAQQWAR
;
A
#
# COMPACT_ATOMS: atom_id res chain seq x y z
N MET A 1 8.24 -53.15 -11.47
CA MET A 1 8.26 -52.07 -12.48
C MET A 1 6.99 -51.21 -12.43
N GLU A 2 5.88 -51.71 -11.85
CA GLU A 2 4.63 -50.93 -11.64
C GLU A 2 4.72 -49.77 -10.64
N ALA A 3 5.63 -49.84 -9.65
CA ALA A 3 5.73 -48.81 -8.60
C ALA A 3 6.31 -47.46 -9.11
N ILE A 4 7.02 -47.46 -10.24
CA ILE A 4 7.60 -46.24 -10.83
C ILE A 4 6.57 -45.55 -11.75
N GLU A 5 5.66 -46.31 -12.37
CA GLU A 5 4.57 -45.75 -13.16
C GLU A 5 3.51 -45.04 -12.28
N SER A 6 3.29 -45.51 -11.04
CA SER A 6 2.36 -44.84 -10.10
C SER A 6 2.91 -43.53 -9.49
N LEU A 7 4.21 -43.27 -9.64
CA LEU A 7 4.84 -42.00 -9.29
C LEU A 7 4.68 -40.94 -10.40
N ASN A 8 4.44 -41.38 -11.63
CA ASN A 8 4.29 -40.53 -12.82
C ASN A 8 2.88 -40.56 -13.40
N SER A 9 1.87 -40.97 -12.61
CA SER A 9 0.50 -40.88 -13.10
C SER A 9 0.14 -39.40 -13.29
N PRO A 10 -0.53 -39.05 -14.41
CA PRO A 10 -0.90 -37.66 -14.69
C PRO A 10 -1.75 -37.07 -13.55
N ASP A 11 -2.60 -37.88 -12.92
CA ASP A 11 -3.42 -37.45 -11.77
C ASP A 11 -2.57 -37.05 -10.56
N ARG A 12 -1.47 -37.75 -10.31
CA ARG A 12 -0.57 -37.44 -9.20
C ARG A 12 0.23 -36.17 -9.48
N LEU A 13 0.68 -35.97 -10.72
CA LEU A 13 1.33 -34.74 -11.14
C LEU A 13 0.40 -33.53 -11.03
N VAL A 14 -0.88 -33.69 -11.39
CA VAL A 14 -1.91 -32.66 -11.22
C VAL A 14 -2.11 -32.35 -9.73
N ALA A 15 -2.24 -33.36 -8.88
CA ALA A 15 -2.38 -33.16 -7.44
C ALA A 15 -1.15 -32.46 -6.81
N ASP A 16 0.05 -32.78 -7.29
CA ASP A 16 1.29 -32.11 -6.84
C ASP A 16 1.35 -30.65 -7.33
N ILE A 17 0.91 -30.36 -8.56
CA ILE A 17 0.79 -28.99 -9.09
C ILE A 17 -0.20 -28.17 -8.25
N ASP A 18 -1.38 -28.71 -7.97
CA ASP A 18 -2.41 -28.03 -7.18
C ASP A 18 -1.90 -27.71 -5.77
N ARG A 19 -1.21 -28.68 -5.14
CA ARG A 19 -0.54 -28.48 -3.86
C ARG A 19 0.50 -27.36 -3.91
N LEU A 20 1.32 -27.30 -4.95
CA LEU A 20 2.34 -26.26 -5.11
C LEU A 20 1.71 -24.88 -5.32
N ILE A 21 0.61 -24.80 -6.07
CA ILE A 21 -0.16 -23.56 -6.25
C ILE A 21 -0.68 -23.05 -4.90
N ASP A 22 -1.22 -23.93 -4.06
CA ASP A 22 -1.70 -23.57 -2.72
C ASP A 22 -0.57 -23.03 -1.84
N GLU A 23 0.60 -23.68 -1.85
CA GLU A 23 1.76 -23.20 -1.10
C GLU A 23 2.27 -21.86 -1.62
N MET A 24 2.31 -21.66 -2.94
CA MET A 24 2.65 -20.36 -3.54
C MET A 24 1.65 -19.26 -3.13
N MET A 25 0.36 -19.58 -3.07
CA MET A 25 -0.66 -18.64 -2.63
C MET A 25 -0.50 -18.25 -1.16
N LYS A 26 -0.15 -19.19 -0.28
CA LYS A 26 0.17 -18.90 1.13
C LYS A 26 1.39 -17.98 1.25
N VAL A 27 2.45 -18.24 0.48
CA VAL A 27 3.63 -17.37 0.45
C VAL A 27 3.29 -15.97 -0.06
N ARG A 28 2.49 -15.87 -1.13
CA ARG A 28 2.02 -14.59 -1.68
C ARG A 28 1.20 -13.79 -0.66
N GLN A 29 0.31 -14.45 0.07
CA GLN A 29 -0.47 -13.80 1.13
C GLN A 29 0.42 -13.29 2.27
N ARG A 30 1.43 -14.06 2.68
CA ARG A 30 2.42 -13.61 3.68
C ARG A 30 3.23 -12.42 3.17
N ALA A 31 3.69 -12.46 1.93
CA ALA A 31 4.42 -11.35 1.32
C ALA A 31 3.54 -10.09 1.22
N ALA A 32 2.27 -10.23 0.84
CA ALA A 32 1.31 -9.13 0.82
C ALA A 32 1.06 -8.58 2.23
N ALA A 33 0.92 -9.44 3.24
CA ALA A 33 0.77 -9.02 4.63
C ALA A 33 2.02 -8.30 5.17
N LEU A 34 3.22 -8.74 4.77
CA LEU A 34 4.48 -8.06 5.11
C LEU A 34 4.66 -6.73 4.37
N ALA A 35 4.19 -6.64 3.13
CA ALA A 35 4.21 -5.39 2.36
C ALA A 35 3.14 -4.39 2.84
N ALA A 36 2.01 -4.89 3.34
CA ALA A 36 0.95 -4.10 3.97
C ALA A 36 1.24 -3.79 5.44
N ALA A 37 2.20 -4.49 6.06
CA ALA A 37 2.65 -4.17 7.40
C ALA A 37 3.31 -2.77 7.33
N PRO A 38 2.80 -1.78 8.08
CA PRO A 38 3.47 -0.50 8.18
C PRO A 38 4.90 -0.77 8.66
N PRO A 39 5.93 -0.19 8.03
CA PRO A 39 7.29 -0.40 8.49
C PRO A 39 7.36 0.00 9.96
N ARG A 40 7.97 -0.88 10.77
CA ARG A 40 7.94 -0.83 12.24
C ARG A 40 8.52 0.46 12.84
N ASP A 41 9.10 1.33 12.01
CA ASP A 41 9.64 2.64 12.38
C ASP A 41 9.13 3.81 11.52
N GLN A 42 8.10 3.63 10.68
CA GLN A 42 7.38 4.81 10.18
C GLN A 42 6.43 5.27 11.27
N VAL A 43 6.91 6.23 12.06
CA VAL A 43 6.03 7.29 12.54
C VAL A 43 5.26 7.76 11.31
N PHE A 44 4.02 7.30 11.17
CA PHE A 44 3.08 7.98 10.30
C PHE A 44 2.93 9.36 10.95
N GLU A 45 3.72 10.33 10.51
CA GLU A 45 3.31 11.72 10.62
C GLU A 45 1.88 11.73 10.13
N SER A 46 0.97 12.04 11.05
CA SER A 46 -0.44 11.87 10.77
C SER A 46 -0.73 12.65 9.49
N ILE A 47 -1.65 12.20 8.65
CA ILE A 47 -2.04 13.00 7.47
C ILE A 47 -2.45 14.42 7.90
N ARG A 48 -2.85 14.59 9.18
CA ARG A 48 -3.12 15.85 9.87
C ARG A 48 -1.88 16.74 10.11
N GLU A 49 -0.69 16.16 10.24
CA GLU A 49 0.61 16.86 10.28
C GLU A 49 1.18 17.07 8.87
N SER A 50 0.99 16.10 7.95
CA SER A 50 1.36 16.24 6.54
C SER A 50 0.37 17.08 5.70
N GLU A 51 -0.71 17.58 6.32
CA GLU A 51 -1.71 18.48 5.72
C GLU A 51 -1.11 19.86 5.38
N GLY A 52 0.16 20.11 5.76
CA GLY A 52 1.00 21.14 5.17
C GLY A 52 1.56 20.72 3.82
N PHE A 53 0.69 20.62 2.80
CA PHE A 53 1.01 20.55 1.38
C PHE A 53 2.48 20.20 1.02
N GLY A 54 2.89 18.93 1.07
CA GLY A 54 4.25 18.56 0.61
C GLY A 54 4.56 18.97 -0.85
N ILE A 55 3.54 19.32 -1.64
CA ILE A 55 3.66 19.79 -3.03
C ILE A 55 3.52 21.33 -3.15
N TRP A 56 3.02 22.01 -2.11
CA TRP A 56 2.75 23.47 -2.13
C TRP A 56 3.46 24.23 -1.00
N ALA A 57 4.18 23.54 -0.12
CA ALA A 57 4.96 24.14 0.97
C ALA A 57 6.01 25.13 0.46
N ASP A 58 6.50 24.93 -0.77
CA ASP A 58 7.47 25.81 -1.42
C ASP A 58 6.83 26.99 -2.17
N ARG A 59 5.50 27.16 -2.13
CA ARG A 59 4.86 28.33 -2.73
C ARG A 59 5.11 29.56 -1.86
N GLU A 60 5.59 30.62 -2.48
CA GLU A 60 5.88 31.91 -1.83
C GLU A 60 4.65 32.50 -1.10
N ASP A 61 3.43 32.27 -1.60
CA ASP A 61 2.19 32.75 -0.98
C ASP A 61 1.70 31.87 0.20
N LEU A 62 2.34 30.73 0.45
CA LEU A 62 2.04 29.79 1.54
C LEU A 62 3.09 29.81 2.65
N GLN A 63 4.19 30.57 2.49
CA GLN A 63 5.28 30.60 3.43
C GLN A 63 4.84 31.18 4.79
N GLY A 64 4.93 30.37 5.84
CA GLY A 64 4.56 30.77 7.21
C GLY A 64 3.06 30.74 7.53
N LEU A 65 2.21 30.26 6.61
CA LEU A 65 0.79 30.05 6.84
C LEU A 65 0.44 28.57 6.94
N SER A 66 -0.52 28.24 7.81
CA SER A 66 -1.11 26.90 7.78
C SER A 66 -2.05 26.77 6.56
N SER A 67 -2.17 25.56 6.02
CA SER A 67 -3.08 25.23 4.92
C SER A 67 -4.52 25.66 5.18
N ARG A 68 -4.95 25.53 6.44
CA ARG A 68 -6.27 25.93 6.90
C ARG A 68 -6.46 27.44 6.82
N ASP A 69 -5.46 28.22 7.22
CA ASP A 69 -5.54 29.68 7.21
C ASP A 69 -5.56 30.23 5.78
N TRP A 70 -4.74 29.67 4.89
CA TRP A 70 -4.76 30.05 3.48
C TRP A 70 -6.11 29.72 2.81
N LEU A 71 -6.68 28.53 3.05
CA LEU A 71 -8.00 28.17 2.52
C LEU A 71 -9.12 29.09 3.05
N ASN A 72 -9.03 29.51 4.31
CA ASN A 72 -9.99 30.44 4.89
C ASN A 72 -9.84 31.84 4.29
N GLN A 73 -8.62 32.32 4.08
CA GLN A 73 -8.37 33.59 3.40
C GLN A 73 -8.87 33.57 1.95
N LEU A 74 -8.57 32.51 1.20
CA LEU A 74 -9.05 32.35 -0.17
C LEU A 74 -10.58 32.35 -0.24
N ARG A 75 -11.24 31.62 0.67
CA ARG A 75 -12.70 31.60 0.75
C ARG A 75 -13.27 32.98 1.07
N ALA A 76 -12.67 33.69 2.03
CA ALA A 76 -13.06 35.05 2.38
C ALA A 76 -12.91 36.00 1.18
N GLN A 77 -11.83 35.91 0.42
CA GLN A 77 -11.61 36.74 -0.77
C GLN A 77 -12.59 36.45 -1.90
N GLN A 78 -12.93 35.18 -2.13
CA GLN A 78 -13.89 34.80 -3.18
C GLN A 78 -15.33 35.18 -2.86
N TRP A 79 -15.70 35.19 -1.58
CA TRP A 79 -17.06 35.48 -1.14
C TRP A 79 -17.27 36.90 -0.59
N ALA A 80 -16.21 37.72 -0.53
CA ALA A 80 -16.29 39.15 -0.27
C ALA A 80 -16.58 39.99 -1.53
N ARG A 81 -17.06 39.35 -2.61
CA ARG A 81 -17.58 40.01 -3.82
C ARG A 81 -19.08 40.20 -3.74
#